data_AF-A0A7C2VN23-F1
#
_entry.id   AF-A0A7C2VN23-F1
#
_cell.length_a   1.000
_cell.length_b   1.000
_cell.length_c   1.000
_cell.angle_alpha   90.00
_cell.angle_beta   90.00
_cell.angle_gamma   90.00
#
_symmetry.space_group_name_H-M   'P 1'
#
loop_
_entity.id
_entity.type
_entity.pdbx_description
1 polymer ?
#
loop_
_entity_poly.entity_id
_entity_poly.type
_entity_poly.pdbx_seq_one_letter_code
_entity_poly.pdbx_strand_id
1 'polypeptide(L)'
;MKVKKTIKAKILELRKGKEELLRREYENWQRYLRGDRAVPLYSATKQQAKRLLRRLKGRVKPNKEYPMILRRDVYRADTKLTPYWLKIPIYGVRGGINVPIKTHEPITEDMVCREAKIIRKGDEWFVYITVEKEVEGEKP
;
A
#
# COMPACT_ATOMS: atom_id res chain seq x y z
N MET A 1 5.16 24.89 8.72
CA MET A 1 5.79 23.58 9.04
C MET A 1 5.18 22.48 8.16
N LYS A 2 5.92 21.44 7.75
CA LYS A 2 5.35 20.27 7.07
C LYS A 2 5.01 19.19 8.09
N VAL A 3 3.72 18.84 8.20
CA VAL A 3 3.25 17.79 9.10
C VAL A 3 2.93 16.54 8.29
N LYS A 4 3.32 15.37 8.83
CA LYS A 4 3.01 14.05 8.26
C LYS A 4 1.83 13.45 9.00
N LYS A 5 0.85 12.95 8.25
CA LYS A 5 -0.30 12.22 8.77
C LYS A 5 -0.47 10.90 8.02
N THR A 6 -1.09 9.92 8.66
CA THR A 6 -1.45 8.65 8.01
C THR A 6 -2.96 8.56 7.87
N ILE A 7 -3.42 8.47 6.62
CA ILE A 7 -4.80 8.22 6.27
C ILE A 7 -5.02 6.71 6.16
N LYS A 8 -5.87 6.17 7.01
CA LYS A 8 -6.31 4.76 6.94
C LYS A 8 -7.44 4.65 5.94
N ALA A 9 -7.35 3.67 5.05
CA ALA A 9 -8.41 3.37 4.10
C ALA A 9 -8.71 1.88 4.10
N LYS A 10 -9.99 1.50 4.04
CA LYS A 10 -10.41 0.11 3.80
C LYS A 10 -10.50 -0.11 2.30
N ILE A 11 -9.98 -1.24 1.80
CA ILE A 11 -10.26 -1.67 0.43
C ILE A 11 -11.67 -2.25 0.40
N LEU A 12 -12.51 -1.70 -0.48
CA LEU A 12 -13.90 -2.13 -0.61
C LEU A 12 -14.02 -3.36 -1.53
N GLU A 13 -15.11 -4.10 -1.33
CA GLU A 13 -15.55 -5.31 -2.04
C GLU A 13 -14.78 -5.64 -3.31
N LEU A 14 -13.77 -6.49 -3.16
CA LEU A 14 -13.02 -7.03 -4.28
C LEU A 14 -13.83 -8.17 -4.91
N ARG A 15 -13.96 -8.16 -6.23
CA ARG A 15 -14.36 -9.38 -6.95
C ARG A 15 -13.36 -10.48 -6.62
N LYS A 16 -13.84 -11.72 -6.43
CA LYS A 16 -13.03 -12.90 -6.06
C LYS A 16 -11.67 -12.99 -6.77
N GLY A 17 -11.64 -12.76 -8.08
CA GLY A 17 -10.39 -12.77 -8.85
C GLY A 17 -9.41 -11.64 -8.51
N LYS A 18 -9.89 -10.41 -8.25
CA LYS A 18 -9.02 -9.30 -7.82
C LYS A 18 -8.48 -9.53 -6.40
N GLU A 19 -9.30 -10.09 -5.53
CA GLU A 19 -8.90 -10.44 -4.17
C GLU A 19 -7.80 -11.50 -4.18
N GLU A 20 -7.97 -12.55 -4.97
CA GLU A 20 -6.97 -13.62 -5.11
C GLU A 20 -5.65 -13.09 -5.67
N LEU A 21 -5.70 -12.19 -6.66
CA LEU A 21 -4.52 -11.50 -7.20
C LEU A 21 -3.79 -10.68 -6.13
N LEU A 22 -4.54 -9.90 -5.33
CA LEU A 22 -3.99 -9.11 -4.23
C LEU A 22 -3.36 -10.01 -3.16
N ARG A 23 -4.10 -11.05 -2.75
CA ARG A 23 -3.65 -12.04 -1.75
C ARG A 23 -2.36 -12.71 -2.19
N ARG A 24 -2.30 -13.17 -3.44
CA ARG A 24 -1.10 -13.81 -4.01
C ARG A 24 0.12 -12.89 -3.98
N GLU A 25 -0.02 -11.65 -4.44
CA GLU A 25 1.08 -10.68 -4.42
C GLU A 25 1.54 -10.40 -2.98
N TYR A 26 0.59 -10.24 -2.06
CA TYR A 26 0.86 -9.98 -0.64
C TYR A 26 1.57 -11.17 0.05
N GLU A 27 1.11 -12.39 -0.20
CA GLU A 27 1.71 -13.61 0.36
C GLU A 27 3.11 -13.86 -0.21
N ASN A 28 3.30 -13.63 -1.51
CA ASN A 28 4.62 -13.66 -2.12
C ASN A 28 5.53 -12.59 -1.52
N TRP A 29 5.00 -11.41 -1.19
CA TRP A 29 5.77 -10.40 -0.47
C TRP A 29 6.23 -10.91 0.90
N GLN A 30 5.35 -11.55 1.68
CA GLN A 30 5.75 -12.14 2.97
C GLN A 30 6.82 -13.23 2.80
N ARG A 31 6.64 -14.15 1.85
CA ARG A 31 7.60 -15.21 1.53
C ARG A 31 8.95 -14.65 1.11
N TYR A 32 8.96 -13.61 0.28
CA TYR A 32 10.18 -12.93 -0.17
C TYR A 32 10.95 -12.29 0.99
N LEU A 33 10.24 -11.67 1.93
CA LEU A 33 10.86 -11.11 3.13
C LEU A 33 11.46 -12.22 4.02
N ARG A 34 10.82 -13.40 4.07
CA ARG A 34 11.30 -14.57 4.82
C ARG A 34 12.42 -15.35 4.13
N GLY A 35 12.87 -14.91 2.96
CA GLY A 35 14.06 -15.46 2.30
C GLY A 35 13.79 -16.22 1.01
N ASP A 36 12.53 -16.52 0.67
CA ASP A 36 12.19 -17.18 -0.58
C ASP A 36 12.34 -16.20 -1.76
N ARG A 37 13.47 -16.26 -2.46
CA ARG A 37 13.79 -15.31 -3.56
C ARG A 37 13.15 -15.69 -4.89
N ALA A 38 12.58 -16.89 -5.00
CA ALA A 38 12.02 -17.44 -6.23
C ALA A 38 10.56 -17.03 -6.44
N VAL A 39 9.87 -16.54 -5.39
CA VAL A 39 8.47 -16.12 -5.51
C VAL A 39 8.26 -15.05 -6.58
N PRO A 40 7.18 -15.16 -7.37
CA PRO A 40 6.84 -14.17 -8.37
C PRO A 40 6.29 -12.91 -7.68
N LEU A 41 7.01 -11.80 -7.87
CA LEU A 41 6.64 -10.48 -7.39
C LEU A 41 6.75 -9.49 -8.51
N TYR A 42 5.87 -8.50 -8.53
CA TYR A 42 6.02 -7.37 -9.43
C TYR A 42 7.36 -6.68 -9.16
N SER A 43 8.05 -6.25 -10.22
CA SER A 43 9.42 -5.75 -10.11
C SER A 43 9.55 -4.59 -9.10
N ALA A 44 8.61 -3.63 -9.10
CA ALA A 44 8.63 -2.54 -8.13
C ALA A 44 8.35 -3.02 -6.69
N THR A 45 7.45 -4.00 -6.51
CA THR A 45 7.17 -4.63 -5.21
C THR A 45 8.42 -5.33 -4.68
N LYS A 46 9.12 -6.09 -5.52
CA LYS A 46 10.40 -6.73 -5.18
C LYS A 46 11.47 -5.71 -4.76
N GLN A 47 11.56 -4.57 -5.44
CA GLN A 47 12.48 -3.49 -5.07
C GLN A 47 12.16 -2.90 -3.69
N GLN A 48 10.88 -2.67 -3.38
CA GLN A 48 10.47 -2.19 -2.06
C GLN A 48 10.76 -3.22 -0.97
N ALA A 49 10.60 -4.52 -1.25
CA ALA A 49 10.92 -5.57 -0.30
C ALA A 49 12.42 -5.59 0.04
N LYS A 50 13.29 -5.45 -0.98
CA LYS A 50 14.75 -5.32 -0.77
C LYS A 50 15.09 -4.11 0.10
N ARG A 51 14.45 -2.96 -0.12
CA ARG A 51 14.65 -1.74 0.70
C ARG A 51 14.21 -1.98 2.14
N LEU A 52 13.08 -2.64 2.35
CA LEU A 52 12.60 -2.97 3.70
C LEU A 52 13.57 -3.92 4.41
N LEU A 53 14.06 -4.96 3.74
CA LEU A 53 15.04 -5.90 4.32
C LEU A 53 16.33 -5.21 4.74
N ARG A 54 16.83 -4.26 3.95
CA ARG A 54 18.00 -3.43 4.33
C ARG A 54 17.71 -2.62 5.60
N ARG A 55 16.54 -1.99 5.69
CA ARG A 55 16.12 -1.23 6.89
C ARG A 55 16.01 -2.12 8.13
N LEU A 56 15.51 -3.35 7.96
CA LEU A 56 15.39 -4.33 9.03
C LEU A 56 16.71 -5.06 9.34
N LYS A 57 17.81 -4.74 8.63
CA LYS A 57 19.11 -5.45 8.73
C LYS A 57 18.94 -6.98 8.59
N GLY A 58 18.01 -7.41 7.73
CA GLY A 58 17.67 -8.83 7.53
C GLY A 58 16.88 -9.49 8.66
N ARG A 59 16.57 -8.79 9.76
CA ARG A 59 15.86 -9.35 10.92
C ARG A 59 14.34 -9.31 10.71
N VAL A 60 13.82 -10.34 10.03
CA VAL A 60 12.38 -10.54 9.81
C VAL A 60 11.82 -11.45 10.90
N LYS A 61 10.80 -10.99 11.62
CA LYS A 61 10.14 -11.80 12.65
C LYS A 61 9.23 -12.84 11.96
N PRO A 62 9.34 -14.14 12.29
CA PRO A 62 8.60 -15.20 11.58
C PRO A 62 7.08 -15.05 11.72
N ASN A 63 6.62 -14.70 12.93
CA ASN A 63 5.19 -14.59 13.27
C ASN A 63 4.61 -13.19 13.01
N LYS A 64 5.30 -12.36 12.23
CA LYS A 64 4.86 -11.00 11.90
C LYS A 64 4.63 -10.86 10.40
N GLU A 65 3.44 -10.41 10.02
CA GLU A 65 3.21 -9.90 8.68
C GLU A 65 3.73 -8.47 8.56
N TYR A 66 4.42 -8.20 7.45
CA TYR A 66 4.96 -6.89 7.16
C TYR A 66 4.09 -6.19 6.11
N PRO A 67 3.77 -4.91 6.25
CA PRO A 67 2.97 -4.19 5.26
C PRO A 67 3.65 -4.22 3.89
N MET A 68 2.87 -4.45 2.83
CA MET A 68 3.37 -4.40 1.46
C MET A 68 3.45 -2.94 1.01
N ILE A 69 4.66 -2.46 0.82
CA ILE A 69 4.93 -1.05 0.50
C ILE A 69 4.74 -0.83 -1.01
N LEU A 70 3.91 0.16 -1.35
CA LEU A 70 3.64 0.54 -2.72
C LEU A 70 4.54 1.71 -3.18
N ARG A 71 4.70 1.84 -4.51
CA ARG A 71 5.41 2.96 -5.13
C ARG A 71 4.55 4.23 -5.06
N ARG A 72 5.18 5.42 -5.03
CA ARG A 72 4.48 6.70 -4.80
C ARG A 72 3.46 7.09 -5.88
N ASP A 73 3.49 6.46 -7.03
CA ASP A 73 2.68 6.75 -8.22
C ASP A 73 1.47 5.81 -8.39
N VAL A 74 1.10 5.03 -7.36
CA VAL A 74 -0.02 4.07 -7.43
C VAL A 74 -1.40 4.69 -7.18
N TYR A 75 -1.51 6.02 -7.05
CA TYR A 75 -2.75 6.70 -6.68
C TYR A 75 -3.34 7.49 -7.84
N ARG A 76 -4.62 7.25 -8.14
CA ARG A 76 -5.63 8.17 -8.70
C ARG A 76 -6.69 7.40 -9.50
N ALA A 77 -7.96 7.58 -9.12
CA ALA A 77 -9.07 7.80 -10.04
C ALA A 77 -10.26 8.35 -9.23
N ASP A 78 -10.94 9.36 -9.78
CA ASP A 78 -12.23 9.85 -9.30
C ASP A 78 -13.35 9.11 -10.08
N THR A 79 -14.35 8.57 -9.38
CA THR A 79 -15.43 7.78 -9.99
C THR A 79 -16.72 7.89 -9.17
N LYS A 80 -17.84 7.44 -9.76
CA LYS A 80 -19.16 7.40 -9.10
C LYS A 80 -19.25 6.52 -7.83
N LEU A 81 -18.41 5.49 -7.66
CA LEU A 81 -18.49 4.51 -6.54
C LEU A 81 -17.72 4.96 -5.29
N THR A 82 -16.57 5.59 -5.49
CA THR A 82 -15.75 6.22 -4.45
C THR A 82 -14.85 7.25 -5.13
N PRO A 83 -14.59 8.40 -4.47
CA PRO A 83 -13.63 9.40 -4.97
C PRO A 83 -12.20 8.86 -5.01
N TYR A 84 -11.93 7.71 -4.39
CA TYR A 84 -10.57 7.19 -4.23
C TYR A 84 -10.43 5.74 -4.73
N TRP A 85 -9.60 5.58 -5.77
CA TRP A 85 -9.10 4.29 -6.22
C TRP A 85 -7.59 4.18 -6.08
N LEU A 86 -7.14 2.96 -5.82
CA LEU A 86 -5.74 2.61 -5.72
C LEU A 86 -5.38 1.60 -6.80
N LYS A 87 -4.29 1.86 -7.53
CA LYS A 87 -3.74 0.97 -8.56
C LYS A 87 -2.65 0.11 -7.95
N ILE A 88 -2.97 -1.12 -7.57
CA ILE A 88 -2.00 -2.03 -6.96
C ILE A 88 -1.24 -2.78 -8.06
N PRO A 89 0.09 -2.67 -8.15
CA PRO A 89 0.87 -3.46 -9.09
C PRO A 89 0.89 -4.93 -8.67
N ILE A 90 0.56 -5.83 -9.60
CA ILE A 90 0.49 -7.28 -9.38
C ILE A 90 1.35 -7.98 -10.43
N TYR A 91 2.11 -8.98 -10.03
CA TYR A 91 2.86 -9.83 -10.96
C TYR A 91 1.92 -10.53 -11.95
N GLY A 92 2.29 -10.51 -13.23
CA GLY A 92 1.51 -11.15 -14.31
C GLY A 92 0.27 -10.38 -14.75
N VAL A 93 0.00 -9.19 -14.20
CA VAL A 93 -1.12 -8.34 -14.60
C VAL A 93 -0.60 -7.03 -15.17
N ARG A 94 -0.73 -6.84 -16.49
CA ARG A 94 -0.31 -5.60 -17.15
C ARG A 94 -1.12 -4.42 -16.59
N GLY A 95 -0.42 -3.46 -15.98
CA GLY A 95 -1.06 -2.31 -15.34
C GLY A 95 -1.61 -2.58 -13.94
N GLY A 96 -1.46 -3.78 -13.37
CA GLY A 96 -1.96 -4.08 -12.03
C GLY A 96 -3.48 -4.10 -11.91
N ILE A 97 -4.00 -3.97 -10.70
CA ILE A 97 -5.43 -3.97 -10.40
C ILE A 97 -5.86 -2.62 -9.82
N ASN A 98 -7.02 -2.13 -10.24
CA ASN A 98 -7.67 -0.98 -9.61
C ASN A 98 -8.61 -1.49 -8.52
N VAL A 99 -8.42 -0.98 -7.30
CA VAL A 99 -9.24 -1.30 -6.13
C VAL A 99 -9.90 -0.05 -5.56
N PRO A 100 -11.20 -0.08 -5.25
CA PRO A 100 -11.88 1.02 -4.59
C PRO A 100 -11.46 1.08 -3.13
N ILE A 101 -11.22 2.27 -2.60
CA ILE A 101 -10.91 2.46 -1.18
C ILE A 101 -11.88 3.44 -0.53
N LYS A 102 -12.17 3.20 0.76
CA LYS A 102 -12.89 4.14 1.63
C LYS A 102 -11.91 4.66 2.67
N THR A 103 -11.56 5.93 2.57
CA THR A 103 -10.69 6.59 3.54
C THR A 103 -11.48 6.94 4.80
N HIS A 104 -10.84 6.88 5.96
CA HIS A 104 -11.44 7.32 7.23
C HIS A 104 -11.61 8.84 7.31
N GLU A 105 -10.89 9.58 6.45
CA GLU A 105 -11.00 11.02 6.27
C GLU A 105 -10.69 11.38 4.81
N PRO A 106 -11.20 12.50 4.28
CA PRO A 106 -10.89 12.94 2.93
C PRO A 106 -9.39 13.23 2.74
N ILE A 107 -8.86 12.87 1.58
CA ILE A 107 -7.57 13.36 1.10
C ILE A 107 -7.86 14.66 0.34
N THR A 108 -7.45 15.79 0.89
CA THR A 108 -7.66 17.12 0.32
C THR A 108 -6.54 17.50 -0.65
N GLU A 109 -6.76 18.51 -1.50
CA GLU A 109 -5.82 18.89 -2.58
C GLU A 109 -4.50 19.45 -2.07
N ASP A 110 -4.50 20.04 -0.88
CA ASP A 110 -3.33 20.55 -0.16
C ASP A 110 -2.47 19.42 0.46
N MET A 111 -2.92 18.16 0.37
CA MET A 111 -2.18 17.00 0.86
C MET A 111 -1.38 16.31 -0.24
N VAL A 112 -0.09 16.11 0.01
CA VAL A 112 0.81 15.36 -0.88
C VAL A 112 0.92 13.91 -0.40
N CYS A 113 0.44 12.96 -1.21
CA CYS A 113 0.64 11.53 -0.96
C CYS A 113 2.12 11.13 -1.09
N ARG A 114 2.63 10.34 -0.13
CA ARG A 114 4.05 9.94 -0.05
C ARG A 114 4.23 8.43 -0.19
N GLU A 115 3.70 7.65 0.75
CA GLU A 115 3.89 6.21 0.84
C GLU A 115 2.57 5.53 1.16
N ALA A 116 2.28 4.40 0.51
CA ALA A 116 1.15 3.55 0.86
C ALA A 116 1.64 2.18 1.28
N LYS A 117 0.92 1.62 2.23
CA LYS A 117 1.17 0.30 2.78
C LYS A 117 -0.11 -0.49 2.77
N ILE A 118 -0.11 -1.62 2.08
CA ILE A 118 -1.20 -2.59 2.17
C ILE A 118 -1.00 -3.41 3.44
N ILE A 119 -2.07 -3.58 4.19
CA ILE A 119 -2.11 -4.30 5.46
C ILE A 119 -3.29 -5.26 5.40
N ARG A 120 -3.06 -6.51 5.80
CA ARG A 120 -4.11 -7.51 6.01
C ARG A 120 -4.46 -7.56 7.49
N LYS A 121 -5.75 -7.62 7.81
CA LYS A 121 -6.26 -7.85 9.17
C LYS A 121 -7.40 -8.86 9.08
N GLY A 122 -7.14 -10.11 9.45
CA GLY A 122 -8.05 -11.21 9.14
C GLY A 122 -8.26 -11.31 7.63
N ASP A 123 -9.51 -11.33 7.20
CA ASP A 123 -9.90 -11.37 5.79
C ASP A 123 -10.04 -9.98 5.16
N GLU A 124 -9.80 -8.91 5.93
CA GLU A 124 -9.95 -7.54 5.46
C GLU A 124 -8.64 -6.91 5.01
N TRP A 125 -8.75 -6.05 4.00
CA TRP A 125 -7.64 -5.32 3.42
C TRP A 125 -7.71 -3.83 3.71
N PHE A 126 -6.58 -3.28 4.13
CA PHE A 126 -6.42 -1.86 4.43
C PHE A 126 -5.24 -1.27 3.68
N VAL A 127 -5.31 0.03 3.42
CA VAL A 127 -4.24 0.83 2.84
C VAL A 127 -3.97 1.99 3.77
N TYR A 128 -2.75 2.08 4.29
CA TYR A 128 -2.33 3.21 5.11
C TYR A 128 -1.50 4.15 4.24
N ILE A 129 -2.04 5.34 3.98
CA ILE A 129 -1.49 6.34 3.07
C ILE A 129 -0.85 7.43 3.91
N THR A 130 0.46 7.62 3.80
CA THR A 130 1.14 8.75 4.42
C THR A 130 0.97 9.98 3.55
N VAL A 131 0.40 11.04 4.12
CA VAL A 131 0.23 12.35 3.49
C VAL A 131 1.08 13.40 4.21
N GLU A 132 1.55 14.39 3.45
CA GLU A 132 2.21 15.58 3.96
C GLU A 132 1.34 16.80 3.65
N LYS A 133 1.14 17.67 4.65
CA LYS A 133 0.44 18.95 4.52
C LYS A 133 1.33 20.08 5.07
N GLU A 134 1.31 21.22 4.39
CA GLU A 134 1.87 22.46 4.94
C GLU A 134 0.87 23.09 5.90
N VAL A 135 1.32 23.39 7.11
CA VAL A 135 0.54 24.12 8.11
C VAL A 135 1.27 25.42 8.43
N GLU A 136 0.52 26.51 8.51
CA GLU A 136 1.01 27.77 9.07
C GLU A 136 1.22 27.53 10.56
N GLY A 137 2.43 27.84 11.05
CA GLY A 137 2.70 27.77 12.47
C GLY A 137 2.18 29.05 13.11
N GLU A 138 1.32 28.94 14.11
CA GLU A 138 1.18 30.04 15.07
C GLU A 138 2.56 30.31 15.65
N LYS A 139 3.03 31.55 15.50
CA LYS A 139 4.25 31.99 16.19
C LYS A 139 3.98 31.90 17.70
N PRO A 140 4.91 31.35 18.50
CA PRO A 140 4.78 31.31 19.95
C PRO A 140 4.72 32.72 20.55
#